data_AF-A0A3D4W8G7-F1
#
_entry.id   AF-A0A3D4W8G7-F1
#
_cell.length_a   1.000
_cell.length_b   1.000
_cell.length_c   1.000
_cell.angle_alpha   90.00
_cell.angle_beta   90.00
_cell.angle_gamma   90.00
#
_symmetry.space_group_name_H-M   'P 1'
#
loop_
_entity.id
_entity.type
_entity.pdbx_description
1 polymer ?
#
loop_
_entity_poly.entity_id
_entity_poly.type
_entity_poly.pdbx_seq_one_letter_code
_entity_poly.pdbx_strand_id
1 'polypeptide(L)'
;NYIRLLKLPAELQVAIRDNKISMGHARALISIDDEQTQVAILKNIITKDLSVREVEEIVRNLNKQPAARKETPARELPREIETIRENIAGKLDTKVNVTLNQKGKGNIVISFNSQKHLERILAELLSR
;
A
#
# COMPACT_ATOMS: atom_id res chain seq x y z
N ASN A 1 -19.92 12.03 -10.79
CA ASN A 1 -20.71 12.31 -9.58
C ASN A 1 -20.06 13.44 -8.77
N TYR A 2 -20.02 14.66 -9.31
CA TYR A 2 -19.54 15.84 -8.56
C TYR A 2 -20.46 16.18 -7.38
N ILE A 3 -21.76 15.97 -7.53
CA ILE A 3 -22.77 16.16 -6.46
C ILE A 3 -22.47 15.29 -5.25
N ARG A 4 -21.92 14.08 -5.45
CA ARG A 4 -21.58 13.21 -4.31
C ARG A 4 -20.39 13.77 -3.53
N LEU A 5 -19.44 14.45 -4.18
CA LEU A 5 -18.28 15.04 -3.49
C LEU A 5 -18.67 16.11 -2.46
N LEU A 6 -19.85 16.71 -2.58
CA LEU A 6 -20.41 17.63 -1.58
C LEU A 6 -20.82 16.93 -0.28
N LYS A 7 -20.94 15.59 -0.29
CA LYS A 7 -21.20 14.76 0.90
C LYS A 7 -19.92 14.35 1.62
N LEU A 8 -18.75 14.73 1.12
CA LEU A 8 -17.49 14.41 1.78
C LEU A 8 -17.31 15.27 3.05
N PRO A 9 -16.60 14.75 4.06
CA PRO A 9 -16.26 15.47 5.28
C PRO A 9 -15.52 16.77 4.98
N ALA A 10 -15.67 17.76 5.86
CA ALA A 10 -15.02 19.06 5.72
C ALA A 10 -13.49 18.92 5.53
N GLU A 11 -12.84 17.99 6.26
CA GLU A 11 -11.40 17.74 6.11
C GLU A 11 -11.01 17.25 4.70
N LEU A 12 -11.81 16.35 4.10
CA LEU A 12 -11.55 15.87 2.74
C LEU A 12 -11.75 16.99 1.72
N GLN A 13 -12.77 17.83 1.90
CA GLN A 13 -13.01 18.98 1.02
C GLN A 13 -11.85 19.99 1.06
N VAL A 14 -11.32 20.27 2.24
CA VAL A 14 -10.14 21.13 2.42
C VAL A 14 -8.92 20.50 1.76
N ALA A 15 -8.67 19.20 1.96
CA ALA A 15 -7.53 18.52 1.37
C ALA A 15 -7.56 18.50 -0.17
N ILE A 16 -8.75 18.44 -0.78
CA ILE A 16 -8.91 18.58 -2.24
C ILE A 16 -8.63 20.02 -2.67
N ARG A 17 -9.19 21.01 -1.96
CA ARG A 17 -8.99 22.44 -2.26
C ARG A 17 -7.52 22.84 -2.21
N ASP A 18 -6.80 22.32 -1.20
CA ASP A 18 -5.37 22.54 -1.01
C ASP A 18 -4.50 21.74 -1.98
N ASN A 19 -5.09 20.96 -2.90
CA ASN A 19 -4.40 20.03 -3.80
C ASN A 19 -3.53 18.97 -3.10
N LYS A 20 -3.76 18.71 -1.80
CA LYS A 20 -3.09 17.62 -1.06
C LYS A 20 -3.52 16.25 -1.56
N ILE A 21 -4.73 16.15 -2.09
CA ILE A 21 -5.23 14.95 -2.76
C ILE A 21 -5.95 15.31 -4.06
N SER A 22 -5.75 14.50 -5.09
CA SER A 22 -6.51 14.61 -6.34
C SER A 22 -7.99 14.21 -6.20
N MET A 23 -8.79 14.64 -7.18
CA MET A 23 -10.19 14.20 -7.33
C MET A 23 -10.35 12.68 -7.48
N GLY A 24 -9.31 11.98 -7.94
CA GLY A 24 -9.29 10.51 -8.00
C GLY A 24 -9.34 9.89 -6.61
N HIS A 25 -8.53 10.39 -5.67
CA HIS A 25 -8.57 9.95 -4.28
C HIS A 25 -9.92 10.21 -3.63
N ALA A 26 -10.49 11.41 -3.86
CA ALA A 26 -11.80 11.76 -3.33
C ALA A 26 -12.90 10.81 -3.82
N ARG A 27 -12.84 10.38 -5.09
CA ARG A 27 -13.77 9.41 -5.66
C ARG A 27 -13.60 8.00 -5.12
N ALA A 28 -12.41 7.61 -4.68
CA ALA A 28 -12.20 6.33 -4.01
C ALA A 28 -12.78 6.37 -2.60
N LEU A 29 -12.45 7.41 -1.82
CA LEU A 29 -12.86 7.55 -0.42
C LEU A 29 -14.38 7.67 -0.25
N ILE A 30 -15.08 8.30 -1.20
CA ILE A 30 -16.53 8.49 -1.10
C ILE A 30 -17.35 7.18 -1.10
N SER A 31 -16.74 6.06 -1.48
CA SER A 31 -17.38 4.75 -1.46
C SER A 31 -17.29 4.05 -0.10
N ILE A 32 -16.69 4.70 0.89
CA ILE A 32 -16.69 4.27 2.29
C ILE A 32 -17.86 4.95 3.00
N ASP A 33 -18.69 4.19 3.70
CA ASP A 33 -19.86 4.73 4.40
C ASP A 33 -19.50 5.43 5.73
N ASP A 34 -18.43 5.00 6.39
CA ASP A 34 -17.98 5.56 7.68
C ASP A 34 -17.06 6.78 7.50
N GLU A 35 -17.46 7.90 8.11
CA GLU A 35 -16.78 9.18 8.02
C GLU A 35 -15.39 9.17 8.67
N GLN A 36 -15.27 8.51 9.83
CA GLN A 36 -14.01 8.45 10.56
C GLN A 36 -12.96 7.66 9.77
N THR A 37 -13.38 6.57 9.13
CA THR A 37 -12.55 5.76 8.24
C THR A 37 -12.07 6.56 7.03
N GLN A 38 -12.92 7.39 6.42
CA GLN A 38 -12.51 8.28 5.33
C GLN A 38 -11.39 9.24 5.76
N VAL A 39 -11.54 9.87 6.93
CA VAL A 39 -10.53 10.79 7.50
C VAL A 39 -9.24 10.07 7.87
N ALA A 40 -9.32 8.86 8.43
CA ALA A 40 -8.14 8.06 8.76
C ALA A 40 -7.33 7.67 7.52
N ILE A 41 -8.00 7.34 6.41
CA ILE A 41 -7.33 7.02 5.16
C ILE A 41 -6.77 8.29 4.51
N LEU A 42 -7.47 9.43 4.58
CA LEU A 42 -6.93 10.72 4.12
C LEU A 42 -5.57 11.03 4.76
N LYS A 43 -5.46 10.85 6.09
CA LYS A 43 -4.19 11.03 6.80
C LYS A 43 -3.12 10.08 6.26
N ASN A 44 -3.44 8.80 6.04
CA ASN A 44 -2.52 7.85 5.43
C ASN A 44 -2.09 8.24 4.01
N ILE A 45 -3.00 8.77 3.18
CA ILE A 45 -2.69 9.25 1.83
C ILE A 45 -1.65 10.34 1.90
N ILE A 46 -1.83 11.33 2.78
CA ILE A 46 -0.92 12.47 2.91
C ILE A 46 0.42 12.02 3.52
N THR A 47 0.42 11.17 4.55
CA THR A 47 1.64 10.74 5.23
C THR A 47 2.50 9.80 4.38
N LYS A 48 1.88 8.97 3.54
CA LYS A 48 2.56 7.92 2.76
C LYS A 48 2.59 8.21 1.25
N ASP A 49 2.11 9.38 0.85
CA ASP A 49 1.99 9.82 -0.54
C ASP A 49 1.36 8.75 -1.46
N LEU A 50 0.23 8.19 -1.02
CA LEU A 50 -0.41 7.06 -1.69
C LEU A 50 -0.98 7.47 -3.05
N SER A 51 -0.81 6.62 -4.05
CA SER A 51 -1.43 6.80 -5.35
C SER A 51 -2.93 6.44 -5.33
N VAL A 52 -3.69 6.98 -6.28
CA VAL A 52 -5.12 6.70 -6.45
C VAL A 52 -5.41 5.19 -6.51
N ARG A 53 -4.54 4.42 -7.18
CA ARG A 53 -4.70 2.96 -7.30
C ARG A 53 -4.56 2.24 -5.96
N GLU A 54 -3.59 2.66 -5.14
CA GLU A 54 -3.40 2.07 -3.81
C GLU A 54 -4.59 2.39 -2.90
N VAL A 55 -5.13 3.61 -2.99
CA VAL A 55 -6.33 4.00 -2.24
C VAL A 55 -7.55 3.20 -2.70
N GLU A 56 -7.73 2.99 -4.00
CA GLU A 56 -8.80 2.13 -4.53
C GLU A 56 -8.69 0.68 -4.03
N GLU A 57 -7.47 0.13 -3.90
CA GLU A 57 -7.26 -1.20 -3.32
C GLU A 57 -7.59 -1.25 -1.82
N ILE A 58 -7.15 -0.26 -1.05
CA ILE A 58 -7.47 -0.14 0.38
C ILE A 58 -8.98 -0.11 0.58
N VAL A 59 -9.68 0.75 -0.17
CA VAL A 59 -11.15 0.89 -0.11
C VAL A 59 -11.84 -0.42 -0.53
N ARG A 60 -11.35 -1.09 -1.57
CA ARG A 60 -11.90 -2.38 -2.03
C ARG A 60 -11.74 -3.48 -0.97
N ASN A 61 -10.65 -3.47 -0.21
CA ASN A 61 -10.42 -4.41 0.88
C ASN A 61 -11.28 -4.10 2.10
N LEU A 62 -11.60 -2.82 2.36
CA LEU A 62 -12.50 -2.40 3.44
C LEU A 62 -13.96 -2.74 3.17
N ASN A 63 -14.43 -2.58 1.93
CA ASN A 63 -15.81 -2.87 1.55
C ASN A 63 -16.11 -4.38 1.44
N LYS A 64 -15.09 -5.24 1.49
CA LYS A 64 -15.28 -6.66 1.78
C LYS A 64 -15.46 -6.77 3.30
N GLN A 65 -16.70 -6.97 3.76
CA GLN A 65 -17.04 -7.32 5.15
C GLN A 65 -15.99 -8.26 5.77
N PRO A 66 -15.72 -8.17 7.08
CA PRO A 66 -14.73 -9.01 7.74
C PRO A 66 -15.28 -10.43 7.87
N ALA A 67 -15.29 -11.19 6.77
CA ALA A 67 -15.03 -12.60 6.86
C ALA A 67 -13.59 -12.68 7.36
N ALA A 68 -13.49 -12.85 8.69
CA ALA A 68 -12.31 -13.22 9.46
C ALA A 68 -11.11 -13.45 8.55
N ARG A 69 -10.14 -12.52 8.60
CA ARG A 69 -8.76 -12.67 8.11
C ARG A 69 -8.58 -14.03 7.45
N LYS A 70 -9.10 -14.18 6.23
CA LYS A 70 -8.63 -15.25 5.38
C LYS A 70 -7.27 -14.71 5.05
N GLU A 71 -6.30 -15.12 5.85
CA GLU A 71 -5.08 -15.68 5.30
C GLU A 71 -5.54 -16.38 4.03
N THR A 72 -5.50 -15.64 2.91
CA THR A 72 -5.53 -16.25 1.60
C THR A 72 -4.52 -17.37 1.76
N PRO A 73 -4.93 -18.65 1.60
CA PRO A 73 -3.96 -19.73 1.70
C PRO A 73 -2.82 -19.28 0.83
N ALA A 74 -1.63 -19.20 1.43
CA ALA A 74 -0.41 -18.80 0.76
C ALA A 74 -0.48 -19.48 -0.59
N ARG A 75 -0.80 -18.70 -1.63
CA ARG A 75 -0.99 -19.25 -2.96
C ARG A 75 0.43 -19.55 -3.31
N GLU A 76 0.82 -20.81 -3.11
CA GLU A 76 2.19 -21.31 -3.11
C GLU A 76 2.95 -20.46 -4.12
N LEU A 77 3.75 -19.53 -3.58
CA LEU A 77 4.68 -18.82 -4.41
C LEU A 77 5.45 -19.95 -5.11
N PRO A 78 5.60 -19.92 -6.45
CA PRO A 78 6.36 -20.95 -7.14
C PRO A 78 7.65 -21.17 -6.36
N ARG A 79 8.01 -22.41 -6.00
CA ARG A 79 9.12 -22.73 -5.07
C ARG A 79 10.43 -21.96 -5.36
N GLU A 80 10.61 -21.54 -6.61
CA GLU A 80 11.66 -20.64 -7.07
C GLU A 80 11.64 -19.26 -6.37
N ILE A 81 10.48 -18.64 -6.18
CA ILE A 81 10.33 -17.32 -5.55
C ILE A 81 10.55 -17.37 -4.05
N GLU A 82 10.16 -18.46 -3.39
CA GLU A 82 10.40 -18.65 -1.97
C GLU A 82 11.90 -18.79 -1.69
N THR A 83 12.60 -19.57 -2.51
CA THR A 83 14.08 -19.66 -2.50
C THR A 83 14.74 -18.30 -2.75
N ILE A 84 14.23 -17.50 -3.70
CA ILE A 84 14.74 -16.14 -3.96
C ILE A 84 14.52 -15.24 -2.74
N ARG A 85 13.33 -15.30 -2.14
CA ARG A 85 13.00 -14.52 -0.94
C ARG A 85 13.92 -14.89 0.23
N GLU A 86 14.13 -16.17 0.49
CA GLU A 86 15.01 -16.65 1.56
C GLU A 86 16.46 -16.24 1.33
N ASN A 87 16.97 -16.34 0.11
CA ASN A 87 18.33 -15.91 -0.22
C ASN A 87 18.52 -14.40 -0.02
N ILE A 88 17.56 -13.58 -0.47
CA ILE A 88 17.63 -12.13 -0.31
C ILE A 88 17.46 -11.75 1.17
N ALA A 89 16.52 -12.37 1.88
CA ALA A 89 16.31 -12.13 3.31
C ALA A 89 17.54 -12.53 4.14
N GLY A 90 18.20 -13.65 3.81
CA GLY A 90 19.40 -14.12 4.47
C GLY A 90 20.62 -13.22 4.23
N LYS A 91 20.78 -12.68 3.01
CA LYS A 91 21.87 -11.73 2.71
C LYS A 91 21.65 -10.35 3.34
N LEU A 92 20.41 -9.88 3.39
CA LEU A 92 20.10 -8.54 3.87
C LEU A 92 19.74 -8.49 5.36
N ASP A 93 19.66 -9.63 6.05
CA ASP A 93 19.20 -9.78 7.45
C ASP A 93 17.90 -9.00 7.72
N THR A 94 17.03 -8.94 6.70
CA THR A 94 15.89 -8.03 6.65
C THR A 94 14.66 -8.74 6.12
N LYS A 95 13.49 -8.34 6.61
CA LYS A 95 12.21 -8.82 6.08
C LYS A 95 12.03 -8.33 4.65
N VAL A 96 12.10 -9.27 3.71
CA VAL A 96 11.86 -9.04 2.29
C VAL A 96 10.56 -9.71 1.87
N ASN A 97 9.71 -8.93 1.21
CA ASN A 97 8.50 -9.41 0.56
C ASN A 97 8.69 -9.34 -0.95
N VAL A 98 8.56 -10.48 -1.61
CA VAL A 98 8.63 -10.60 -3.07
C VAL A 98 7.24 -10.95 -3.57
N THR A 99 6.69 -10.09 -4.44
CA THR A 99 5.38 -10.32 -5.06
C THR A 99 5.55 -10.36 -6.56
N LEU A 100 5.00 -11.38 -7.22
CA LEU A 100 5.04 -11.54 -8.68
C LEU A 100 3.64 -11.78 -9.22
N ASN A 101 3.36 -11.24 -10.41
CA ASN A 101 2.15 -11.52 -11.17
C ASN A 101 2.38 -12.68 -12.17
N GLN A 102 1.29 -13.22 -12.71
CA GLN A 102 1.31 -14.34 -13.67
C GLN A 102 2.04 -14.04 -14.99
N LYS A 103 2.40 -12.78 -15.27
CA LYS A 103 3.18 -12.34 -16.44
C LYS A 103 4.66 -12.09 -16.10
N GLY A 104 5.14 -12.54 -14.94
CA GLY A 104 6.54 -12.39 -14.53
C GLY A 104 6.94 -10.98 -14.09
N LYS A 105 5.98 -10.05 -13.94
CA LYS A 105 6.24 -8.72 -13.37
C LYS A 105 6.05 -8.77 -11.87
N GLY A 106 6.97 -8.20 -11.11
CA GLY A 106 6.92 -8.25 -9.65
C GLY A 106 7.55 -7.04 -8.97
N ASN A 107 7.33 -6.98 -7.67
CA ASN A 107 7.88 -5.97 -6.78
C ASN A 107 8.63 -6.66 -5.65
N ILE A 108 9.78 -6.10 -5.29
CA ILE A 108 10.53 -6.47 -4.09
C ILE A 108 10.41 -5.32 -3.10
N VAL A 109 9.84 -5.59 -1.92
CA VAL A 109 9.68 -4.63 -0.84
C VAL A 109 10.59 -5.04 0.30
N ILE A 110 11.56 -4.18 0.61
CA ILE A 110 12.54 -4.38 1.70
C ILE A 110 12.20 -3.37 2.80
N SER A 111 11.82 -3.87 3.98
CA SER A 111 11.47 -3.02 5.11
C SER A 111 12.68 -2.78 6.01
N PHE A 112 13.17 -1.55 6.09
CA PHE A 112 14.24 -1.16 7.01
C PHE A 112 13.69 -0.36 8.19
N ASN A 113 14.42 -0.37 9.30
CA ASN A 113 14.03 0.25 10.56
C ASN A 113 14.85 1.50 10.92
N SER A 114 15.89 1.84 10.15
CA SER A 114 16.73 3.02 10.37
C SER A 114 17.48 3.44 9.10
N GLN A 115 17.92 4.70 9.04
CA GLN A 115 18.75 5.25 7.96
C GLN A 115 20.03 4.43 7.75
N LYS A 116 20.72 4.08 8.84
CA LYS A 116 21.94 3.26 8.83
C LYS A 116 21.68 1.85 8.28
N HIS A 117 20.49 1.32 8.52
CA HIS A 117 20.09 0.02 7.97
C HIS A 117 19.85 0.10 6.46
N LEU A 118 19.23 1.17 5.98
CA LEU A 118 19.10 1.44 4.54
C LEU A 118 20.48 1.54 3.86
N GLU A 119 21.42 2.30 4.45
CA GLU A 119 22.79 2.43 3.90
C GLU A 119 23.51 1.09 3.78
N ARG A 120 23.37 0.21 4.79
CA ARG A 120 23.91 -1.15 4.75
C ARG A 120 23.27 -1.99 3.65
N ILE A 121 21.95 -1.96 3.52
CA ILE A 121 21.21 -2.68 2.47
C ILE A 121 21.65 -2.21 1.08
N LEU A 122 21.79 -0.89 0.89
CA LEU A 122 22.26 -0.32 -0.37
C LEU A 122 23.71 -0.71 -0.67
N ALA A 123 24.58 -0.73 0.33
CA ALA A 123 25.96 -1.17 0.16
C ALA A 123 26.04 -2.62 -0.32
N GLU A 124 25.29 -3.54 0.30
CA GLU A 124 25.22 -4.96 -0.08
C GLU A 124 24.60 -5.19 -1.47
N LEU A 125 23.65 -4.35 -1.88
CA LEU A 125 23.03 -4.44 -3.23
C LEU A 125 23.94 -3.87 -4.33
N LEU A 126 24.79 -2.89 -4.01
CA LEU A 126 25.65 -2.20 -4.96
C LEU A 126 27.08 -2.77 -5.01
N SER A 127 27.50 -3.54 -4.00
CA SER A 127 28.78 -4.25 -4.02
C SER A 127 28.74 -5.39 -5.04
N ARG A 128 29.49 -5.25 -6.14
CA ARG A 128 29.76 -6.31 -7.12
C ARG A 128 30.96 -7.15 -6.69
#